data_AF-A0A6V7I2K4-F1
#
_entry.id   AF-A0A6V7I2K4-F1
#
_cell.length_a   1.000
_cell.length_b   1.000
_cell.length_c   1.000
_cell.angle_alpha   90.00
_cell.angle_beta   90.00
_cell.angle_gamma   90.00
#
_symmetry.space_group_name_H-M   'P 1'
#
loop_
_entity.id
_entity.type
_entity.pdbx_description
1 polymer ?
#
loop_
_entity_poly.entity_id
_entity_poly.type
_entity_poly.pdbx_seq_one_letter_code
_entity_poly.pdbx_strand_id
1 'polypeptide(L)'
;LLTAINCYNVKWATRVQDVFTGTKIFALIIIIVTGLYYFCTNDITTFSYPMRDTNTEPGYLALAIYSGLFSYSGWNYLNFVTEELKDPY
;
A
#
# COMPACT_ATOMS: atom_id res chain seq x y z
N LEU A 1 -20.41 -14.35 -0.44
CA LEU A 1 -19.47 -15.37 -0.97
C LEU A 1 -18.24 -15.51 -0.06
N LEU A 2 -17.50 -14.43 0.19
CA LEU A 2 -16.42 -14.38 1.20
C LEU A 2 -16.87 -14.82 2.61
N THR A 3 -18.04 -14.37 3.05
CA THR A 3 -18.67 -14.78 4.32
C THR A 3 -19.09 -16.26 4.35
N ALA A 4 -19.44 -16.87 3.21
CA ALA A 4 -19.85 -18.28 3.13
C ALA A 4 -18.65 -19.24 3.19
N ILE A 5 -17.50 -18.83 2.61
CA ILE A 5 -16.25 -19.60 2.66
C ILE A 5 -15.62 -19.57 4.06
N ASN A 6 -15.78 -18.45 4.78
CA ASN A 6 -15.27 -18.30 6.15
C ASN A 6 -15.95 -19.26 7.16
N CYS A 7 -17.23 -19.59 6.96
CA CYS A 7 -17.95 -20.53 7.82
C CYS A 7 -17.66 -22.01 7.52
N TYR A 8 -17.12 -22.36 6.34
CA TYR A 8 -16.93 -23.77 5.97
C TYR A 8 -15.54 -24.30 6.37
N ASN A 9 -14.48 -23.52 6.19
CA ASN A 9 -13.14 -23.94 6.61
C ASN A 9 -12.16 -22.75 6.70
N VAL A 10 -12.10 -22.13 7.88
CA VAL A 10 -11.20 -21.01 8.22
C VAL A 10 -9.75 -21.24 7.77
N LYS A 11 -9.25 -22.49 7.81
CA LYS A 11 -7.87 -22.83 7.38
C LYS A 11 -7.61 -22.57 5.89
N TRP A 12 -8.59 -22.77 5.01
CA TRP A 12 -8.43 -22.51 3.58
C TRP A 12 -8.52 -21.01 3.25
N ALA A 13 -9.39 -20.29 3.95
CA ALA A 13 -9.53 -18.85 3.79
C ALA A 13 -8.21 -18.13 4.16
N THR A 14 -7.59 -18.51 5.29
CA THR A 14 -6.29 -17.97 5.71
C THR A 14 -5.19 -18.26 4.70
N ARG A 15 -5.09 -19.49 4.15
CA ARG A 15 -4.07 -19.81 3.14
C ARG A 15 -4.20 -18.99 1.86
N VAL A 16 -5.42 -18.75 1.38
CA VAL A 16 -5.64 -17.91 0.20
C VAL A 16 -5.27 -16.46 0.48
N GLN A 17 -5.59 -15.96 1.67
CA GLN A 17 -5.23 -14.61 2.12
C GLN A 17 -3.70 -14.43 2.24
N ASP A 18 -2.98 -15.43 2.76
CA ASP A 18 -1.52 -15.42 2.86
C ASP A 18 -0.87 -15.37 1.47
N VAL A 19 -1.38 -16.17 0.52
CA VAL A 19 -0.88 -16.17 -0.87
C VAL A 19 -1.13 -14.82 -1.55
N PHE A 20 -2.30 -14.21 -1.34
CA PHE A 20 -2.62 -12.89 -1.89
C PHE A 20 -1.70 -11.81 -1.30
N THR A 21 -1.44 -11.88 0.00
CA THR A 21 -0.52 -10.96 0.68
C THR A 21 0.92 -11.13 0.19
N GLY A 22 1.39 -12.37 0.07
CA GLY A 22 2.72 -12.67 -0.47
C GLY A 22 2.90 -12.19 -1.91
N THR A 23 1.90 -12.44 -2.76
CA THR A 23 1.89 -11.97 -4.16
C THR A 23 1.92 -10.44 -4.23
N LYS A 24 1.13 -9.77 -3.40
CA LYS A 24 1.10 -8.30 -3.31
C LYS A 24 2.47 -7.73 -2.94
N ILE A 25 3.14 -8.31 -1.95
CA ILE A 25 4.50 -7.88 -1.53
C ILE A 25 5.51 -8.11 -2.66
N PHE A 26 5.47 -9.28 -3.31
CA PHE A 26 6.37 -9.59 -4.42
C PHE A 26 6.21 -8.62 -5.59
N ALA A 27 4.97 -8.27 -5.96
CA ALA A 27 4.69 -7.27 -7.00
C ALA A 27 5.26 -5.89 -6.64
N LEU A 28 5.14 -5.45 -5.38
CA LEU A 28 5.73 -4.18 -4.92
C LEU A 28 7.26 -4.19 -5.03
N ILE A 29 7.92 -5.29 -4.67
CA ILE A 29 9.38 -5.42 -4.81
C ILE A 29 9.81 -5.25 -6.27
N ILE A 30 9.12 -5.90 -7.21
CA ILE A 30 9.43 -5.78 -8.65
C ILE A 30 9.30 -4.32 -9.11
N ILE A 31 8.24 -3.62 -8.71
CA ILE A 31 8.01 -2.21 -9.07
C ILE A 31 9.15 -1.33 -8.53
N ILE A 32 9.56 -1.54 -7.28
CA ILE A 32 10.67 -0.78 -6.67
C ILE A 32 11.98 -1.02 -7.42
N VAL A 33 12.34 -2.28 -7.67
CA VAL A 33 13.60 -2.63 -8.36
C VAL A 33 13.62 -2.10 -9.79
N THR A 34 12.52 -2.25 -10.53
CA THR A 34 12.40 -1.75 -11.90
C THR A 34 12.45 -0.23 -11.95
N GLY A 35 11.79 0.44 -11.00
CA GLY A 35 11.82 1.89 -10.86
C GLY A 35 13.23 2.42 -10.55
N LEU A 36 13.95 1.78 -9.64
CA LEU A 36 15.35 2.13 -9.34
C LEU A 36 16.27 1.89 -10.53
N TYR A 37 16.13 0.76 -11.23
CA TYR A 37 16.89 0.47 -12.43
C TYR A 37 16.66 1.53 -13.52
N TYR A 38 15.40 1.91 -13.75
CA TYR A 38 15.04 2.95 -14.70
C TYR A 38 15.61 4.32 -14.27
N PHE A 39 15.54 4.64 -12.98
CA PHE A 39 16.06 5.89 -12.42
C PHE A 39 17.58 6.02 -12.56
N CYS A 40 18.34 4.93 -12.38
CA CYS A 40 19.79 4.95 -12.51
C CYS A 40 20.28 4.94 -13.97
N THR A 41 19.50 4.38 -14.90
CA THR A 41 19.92 4.18 -16.31
C THR A 41 19.52 5.34 -17.22
N ASN A 42 18.42 6.03 -16.91
CA ASN A 42 17.89 7.09 -17.77
C ASN A 42 18.26 8.47 -17.24
N ASP A 43 18.50 9.41 -18.16
CA ASP A 43 18.65 10.82 -17.83
C ASP A 43 17.37 11.37 -17.21
N ILE A 44 17.45 11.79 -15.95
CA ILE A 44 16.35 12.33 -15.13
C ILE A 44 15.85 13.71 -15.58
N THR A 45 16.00 14.05 -16.86
CA THR A 45 15.56 15.34 -17.44
C THR A 45 14.05 15.56 -17.31
N THR A 46 13.24 14.50 -17.17
CA THR A 46 11.81 14.59 -16.83
C THR A 46 11.58 15.24 -15.45
N PHE A 47 12.51 15.08 -14.51
CA PHE A 47 12.44 15.73 -13.18
C PHE A 47 12.92 17.18 -13.19
N SER A 48 13.35 17.75 -14.32
CA SER A 48 13.83 19.15 -14.36
C SER A 48 12.73 20.18 -14.05
N TYR A 49 11.45 19.82 -14.22
CA TYR A 49 10.31 20.69 -13.89
C TYR A 49 9.17 19.90 -13.23
N PRO A 50 9.34 19.43 -11.98
CA PRO A 50 8.43 18.45 -11.36
C PRO A 50 7.05 19.02 -11.01
N MET A 51 6.91 20.35 -10.99
CA MET A 51 5.66 21.05 -10.66
C MET A 51 5.07 21.85 -11.82
N ARG A 52 5.63 21.71 -13.03
CA ARG A 52 5.03 22.34 -14.22
C ARG A 52 3.67 21.65 -14.49
N ASP A 53 2.64 22.45 -14.75
CA ASP A 53 1.24 22.00 -14.94
C ASP A 53 0.54 21.41 -13.70
N THR A 54 0.98 21.76 -12.48
CA THR A 54 0.28 21.35 -11.24
C THR A 54 -0.98 22.19 -11.00
N ASN A 55 -2.09 21.52 -10.65
CA ASN A 55 -3.32 22.18 -10.20
C ASN A 55 -3.23 22.50 -8.71
N THR A 56 -3.17 23.79 -8.37
CA THR A 56 -3.07 24.27 -6.97
C THR A 56 -4.42 24.60 -6.36
N GLU A 57 -5.53 24.25 -7.01
CA GLU A 57 -6.85 24.51 -6.45
C GLU A 57 -7.07 23.66 -5.18
N PRO A 58 -7.70 24.23 -4.14
CA PRO A 58 -7.85 23.56 -2.85
C PRO A 58 -8.62 22.24 -2.93
N GLY A 59 -9.51 22.07 -3.93
CA GLY A 59 -10.22 20.82 -4.17
C GLY A 59 -9.31 19.68 -4.61
N TYR A 60 -8.41 19.92 -5.57
CA TYR A 60 -7.44 18.90 -6.02
C TYR A 60 -6.42 18.56 -4.93
N LEU A 61 -6.01 19.55 -4.15
CA LEU A 61 -5.13 19.31 -2.99
C LEU A 61 -5.81 18.42 -1.94
N ALA A 62 -7.08 18.68 -1.62
CA ALA A 62 -7.84 17.85 -0.68
C ALA A 62 -8.00 16.41 -1.20
N LEU A 63 -8.24 16.21 -2.50
CA LEU A 63 -8.32 14.89 -3.12
C LEU A 63 -6.97 14.15 -3.09
N ALA A 64 -5.86 14.84 -3.34
CA ALA A 64 -4.52 14.25 -3.25
C ALA A 64 -4.21 13.78 -1.82
N ILE A 65 -4.55 14.60 -0.81
CA ILE A 65 -4.40 14.23 0.60
C ILE A 65 -5.32 13.05 0.95
N TYR A 66 -6.57 13.05 0.47
CA TYR A 66 -7.51 11.96 0.69
C TYR A 66 -6.99 10.63 0.13
N SER A 67 -6.42 10.64 -1.08
CA SER A 67 -5.80 9.46 -1.69
C SER A 67 -4.59 8.96 -0.88
N GLY A 68 -3.77 9.88 -0.37
CA GLY A 68 -2.68 9.57 0.54
C GLY A 68 -3.18 8.92 1.84
N LEU A 69 -4.13 9.54 2.53
CA LEU A 69 -4.71 9.02 3.77
C LEU A 69 -5.39 7.66 3.57
N PHE A 70 -6.08 7.47 2.44
CA PHE A 70 -6.70 6.20 2.09
C PHE A 70 -5.66 5.08 1.96
N SER A 71 -4.49 5.38 1.38
CA SER A 71 -3.39 4.41 1.24
C SER A 71 -2.81 3.97 2.59
N TYR A 72 -2.92 4.80 3.63
CA TYR A 72 -2.53 4.51 5.02
C TYR A 72 -3.71 4.07 5.91
N SER A 73 -4.88 3.83 5.34
CA SER A 73 -6.04 3.35 6.09
C SER A 73 -5.74 1.98 6.70
N GLY A 74 -5.81 1.87 8.03
CA GLY A 74 -5.48 0.65 8.78
C GLY A 74 -4.64 0.87 10.03
N TRP A 75 -4.03 2.06 10.20
CA TRP A 75 -3.22 2.39 11.38
C TRP A 75 -3.99 2.26 12.72
N ASN A 76 -5.30 2.56 12.74
CA ASN A 76 -6.12 2.38 13.93
C ASN A 76 -6.28 0.90 14.34
N TYR A 77 -6.34 -0.03 13.37
CA TYR A 77 -6.48 -1.46 13.66
C TYR A 77 -5.17 -2.08 14.17
N LEU A 78 -4.02 -1.55 13.74
CA LEU A 78 -2.71 -2.00 14.22
C LEU A 78 -2.52 -1.70 15.72
N ASN A 79 -3.07 -0.59 16.21
CA ASN A 79 -3.02 -0.24 17.64
C ASN A 79 -3.83 -1.20 18.54
N PHE A 80 -4.84 -1.90 17.99
CA PHE A 80 -5.56 -2.95 18.73
C PHE A 80 -4.79 -4.26 18.78
N VAL A 81 -4.03 -4.60 17.73
CA VAL A 81 -3.20 -5.83 17.71
C VAL A 81 -1.92 -5.66 18.56
N THR A 82 -1.48 -4.42 18.79
CA THR A 82 -0.41 -4.14 19.76
C THR A 82 -0.81 -4.42 21.21
N GLU A 83 -2.10 -4.56 21.55
CA GLU A 83 -2.53 -5.03 22.87
C GLU A 83 -2.22 -6.52 23.11
N GLU A 84 -1.90 -7.29 22.06
CA GLU A 84 -1.51 -8.71 22.15
C GLU A 84 0.02 -8.92 22.22
N LEU A 85 0.81 -7.84 22.34
CA LEU A 85 2.27 -7.92 22.47
C LEU A 85 2.68 -8.59 23.80
N LYS A 86 3.55 -9.60 23.69
CA LYS A 86 4.25 -10.21 24.83
C LYS A 86 5.32 -9.21 25.32
N ASP A 87 5.02 -8.53 26.42
CA ASP A 87 5.81 -7.43 27.04
C ASP A 87 5.76 -6.09 26.28
N PRO A 88 4.71 -5.26 26.50
CA PRO A 88 4.51 -4.00 25.79
C PRO A 88 5.16 -2.76 26.46
N TYR A 89 6.00 -2.94 27.50
CA TYR A 89 6.64 -1.83 28.23
C TYR A 89 7.83 -1.24 27.49
#